data_AF-A0A0P8YDF1-F1
#
_entry.id   AF-A0A0P8YDF1-F1
#
_cell.length_a   1.000
_cell.length_b   1.000
_cell.length_c   1.000
_cell.angle_alpha   90.00
_cell.angle_beta   90.00
_cell.angle_gamma   90.00
#
_symmetry.space_group_name_H-M   'P 1'
#
loop_
_entity.id
_entity.type
_entity.pdbx_description
1 polymer ?
#
loop_
_entity_poly.entity_id
_entity_poly.type
_entity_poly.pdbx_seq_one_letter_code
_entity_poly.pdbx_strand_id
1 'polypeptide(L)' 'MLFFGILHVSGANVQISKKGIFAPGTRNRIVTITGQPSAIAKAQYLIEQKINDEETKRARQIPLTTVVN' A
#
# COMPACT_ATOMS: atom_id res chain seq x y z
N MET A 1 1.76 -3.37 7.97
CA MET A 1 0.48 -4.01 8.28
C MET A 1 -0.52 -3.94 7.12
N LEU A 2 -0.59 -2.84 6.37
CA LEU A 2 -1.58 -2.62 5.29
C LEU A 2 -1.71 -3.74 4.24
N PHE A 3 -0.65 -4.47 3.90
CA PHE A 3 -0.68 -5.47 2.81
C PHE A 3 -0.63 -6.94 3.29
N PHE A 4 -0.74 -7.20 4.59
CA PHE A 4 -0.55 -8.56 5.12
C PHE A 4 -1.54 -9.59 4.55
N GLY A 5 -2.82 -9.20 4.37
CA GLY A 5 -3.84 -10.09 3.80
C GLY A 5 -3.70 -10.35 2.30
N ILE A 6 -2.95 -9.52 1.58
CA ILE A 6 -2.85 -9.60 0.11
C ILE A 6 -2.09 -10.85 -0.32
N LEU A 7 -1.10 -11.30 0.47
CA LEU A 7 -0.37 -12.56 0.26
C LEU A 7 -1.34 -13.74 0.07
N HIS A 8 -2.25 -13.95 1.03
CA HIS A 8 -3.18 -15.08 1.01
C HIS A 8 -4.21 -14.96 -0.12
N VAL A 9 -4.72 -13.76 -0.38
CA VAL A 9 -5.78 -13.56 -1.37
C VAL A 9 -5.25 -13.66 -2.80
N SER A 10 -4.05 -13.14 -3.05
CA SER A 10 -3.44 -13.13 -4.38
C SER A 10 -2.72 -14.43 -4.74
N GLY A 11 -2.21 -15.16 -3.74
CA GLY A 11 -1.30 -16.28 -3.96
C GLY A 11 0.13 -15.86 -4.35
N ALA A 12 0.44 -14.56 -4.36
CA ALA A 12 1.77 -14.04 -4.61
C ALA A 12 2.50 -13.73 -3.31
N ASN A 13 3.83 -13.87 -3.29
CA ASN A 13 4.65 -13.40 -2.20
C ASN A 13 4.76 -11.87 -2.27
N VAL A 14 4.41 -11.18 -1.18
CA VAL A 14 4.44 -9.71 -1.10
C VAL A 14 5.33 -9.29 0.06
N GLN A 15 6.40 -8.57 -0.26
CA GLN A 15 7.36 -8.03 0.71
C GLN A 15 7.37 -6.52 0.66
N ILE A 16 7.54 -5.89 1.81
CA ILE A 16 7.70 -4.43 1.91
C ILE A 16 9.13 -4.17 2.37
N SER A 17 9.79 -3.16 1.80
CA SER A 17 11.12 -2.71 2.23
C SER A 17 11.19 -2.53 3.74
N LYS A 18 12.36 -2.70 4.38
CA LYS A 18 12.49 -2.50 5.83
C LYS A 18 12.25 -1.03 6.23
N LYS A 19 12.04 -0.79 7.53
CA LYS A 19 11.93 0.58 8.06
C LYS A 19 13.20 1.37 7.70
N GLY A 20 13.03 2.60 7.21
CA GLY A 20 14.14 3.45 6.78
C GLY A 20 14.63 3.19 5.35
N ILE A 21 14.15 2.15 4.67
CA ILE A 21 14.50 1.86 3.28
C ILE A 21 13.36 2.33 2.36
N PHE A 22 13.65 3.28 1.50
CA PHE A 22 12.69 3.94 0.62
C PHE A 22 13.21 3.97 -0.83
N ALA A 23 12.30 4.21 -1.78
CA ALA A 23 12.69 4.48 -3.15
C ALA A 23 13.53 5.78 -3.22
N PRO A 24 14.59 5.84 -4.06
CA PRO A 24 15.50 6.97 -4.12
C PRO A 24 14.77 8.31 -4.27
N GLY A 25 15.14 9.31 -3.44
CA GLY A 25 14.55 10.65 -3.48
C GLY A 25 13.13 10.76 -2.91
N THR A 26 12.57 9.71 -2.32
CA THR A 26 11.18 9.71 -1.78
C THR A 26 11.12 9.20 -0.33
N ARG A 27 9.93 9.27 0.27
CA ARG A 27 9.57 8.54 1.50
C ARG A 27 8.68 7.33 1.21
N ASN A 28 8.64 6.88 -0.05
CA ASN A 28 7.77 5.79 -0.47
C ASN A 28 8.46 4.44 -0.19
N ARG A 29 7.73 3.54 0.45
CA ARG A 29 8.21 2.17 0.70
C ARG A 29 8.16 1.38 -0.59
N ILE A 30 9.13 0.47 -0.76
CA ILE A 30 9.19 -0.40 -1.93
C ILE A 30 8.37 -1.66 -1.63
N VAL A 31 7.52 -2.07 -2.56
CA VAL A 31 6.80 -3.34 -2.48
C VAL A 31 7.34 -4.27 -3.56
N THR A 32 7.82 -5.43 -3.13
CA THR A 32 8.32 -6.48 -4.02
C THR A 32 7.28 -7.59 -4.07
N ILE A 33 6.86 -7.95 -5.29
CA ILE A 33 5.86 -9.00 -5.53
C ILE A 33 6.52 -10.10 -6.36
N THR A 34 6.43 -11.35 -5.93
CA THR A 34 6.95 -12.51 -6.67
C THR A 34 5.92 -13.64 -6.70
N GLY A 35 5.88 -14.40 -7.80
CA GLY A 35 4.92 -15.49 -7.99
C GLY A 35 4.61 -15.75 -9.46
N GLN A 36 3.53 -16.49 -9.70
CA GLN A 36 3.01 -16.69 -11.05
C GLN A 36 2.49 -15.36 -11.63
N PRO A 37 2.56 -15.13 -12.95
CA PRO A 37 2.12 -13.86 -13.57
C PRO A 37 0.68 -13.46 -13.19
N SER A 38 -0.24 -14.43 -13.14
CA SER A 38 -1.63 -14.21 -12.73
C SER A 38 -1.77 -13.77 -11.26
N ALA A 39 -0.98 -14.38 -10.37
CA ALA A 39 -0.93 -14.02 -8.96
C ALA A 39 -0.31 -12.63 -8.74
N ILE A 40 0.75 -12.30 -9.49
CA ILE A 40 1.38 -10.97 -9.46
C ILE A 40 0.37 -9.90 -9.89
N ALA A 41 -0.30 -10.09 -11.04
CA ALA A 41 -1.29 -9.13 -11.53
C ALA A 41 -2.44 -8.93 -10.52
N LYS A 42 -2.92 -10.03 -9.92
CA LYS A 42 -3.94 -9.97 -8.86
C LYS A 42 -3.44 -9.20 -7.63
N ALA A 43 -2.20 -9.43 -7.19
CA ALA A 43 -1.62 -8.73 -6.06
C ALA A 43 -1.47 -7.22 -6.33
N GLN A 44 -0.99 -6.85 -7.51
CA GLN A 44 -0.84 -5.44 -7.93
C GLN A 44 -2.18 -4.71 -7.84
N TYR A 45 -3.24 -5.28 -8.46
CA TYR A 45 -4.58 -4.71 -8.40
C TYR A 45 -5.07 -4.51 -6.96
N LEU A 46 -4.93 -5.53 -6.10
CA LEU A 46 -5.37 -5.45 -4.70
C LEU A 46 -4.59 -4.41 -3.89
N ILE A 47 -3.30 -4.23 -4.16
CA ILE A 47 -2.46 -3.21 -3.51
C ILE A 47 -2.94 -1.81 -3.90
N GLU A 48 -3.15 -1.56 -5.19
CA GLU A 48 -3.62 -0.26 -5.70
C GLU A 48 -4.99 0.10 -5.13
N GLN A 49 -5.95 -0.84 -5.15
CA GLN A 49 -7.26 -0.65 -4.53
C GLN A 49 -7.11 -0.30 -3.05
N LYS A 50 -6.26 -1.03 -2.32
CA LYS A 50 -6.07 -0.79 -0.89
C LYS A 50 -5.43 0.57 -0.59
N ILE A 51 -4.51 1.05 -1.43
CA ILE A 51 -3.93 2.39 -1.29
C ILE A 51 -5.02 3.45 -1.48
N ASN A 52 -5.81 3.35 -2.56
CA ASN A 52 -6.86 4.30 -2.88
C ASN A 52 -7.93 4.37 -1.77
N ASP A 53 -8.33 3.22 -1.23
CA ASP A 53 -9.28 3.15 -0.10
C ASP A 53 -8.76 3.90 1.13
N GLU A 54 -7.49 3.73 1.48
CA GLU A 54 -6.89 4.37 2.64
C GLU A 54 -6.66 5.87 2.41
N GLU A 55 -6.31 6.29 1.21
CA GLU A 55 -6.24 7.72 0.83
C GLU A 55 -7.61 8.38 0.93
N THR A 56 -8.65 7.71 0.43
CA THR A 56 -10.03 8.22 0.50
C THR A 56 -10.53 8.29 1.95
N LYS A 57 -10.16 7.34 2.82
CA LYS A 57 -10.50 7.41 4.26
C LYS A 57 -9.78 8.57 4.95
N ARG A 58 -8.50 8.79 4.65
CA ARG A 58 -7.72 9.90 5.21
C ARG A 58 -8.27 11.26 4.78
N ALA A 59 -8.63 11.42 3.50
CA ALA A 59 -9.22 12.64 2.98
C ALA A 59 -10.57 12.97 3.69
N ARG A 60 -11.35 11.94 4.04
CA ARG A 60 -12.59 12.10 4.82
C ARG A 60 -12.37 12.41 6.30
N GLN A 61 -11.17 12.20 6.83
CA GLN A 61 -10.82 12.37 8.24
C GLN A 61 -10.08 13.68 8.53
N ILE A 62 -10.07 14.65 7.60
CA ILE A 62 -9.54 16.00 7.88
C ILE A 62 -10.30 16.56 9.10
N PRO A 63 -9.64 16.75 10.26
CA PRO A 63 -10.31 17.28 11.44
C PRO A 63 -10.65 18.75 11.18
N LEU A 64 -11.84 19.18 11.60
CA LEU A 64 -12.32 20.57 11.53
C LEU A 64 -11.46 21.60 12.32
N THR A 65 -10.27 21.23 12.81
CA THR A 65 -9.50 21.99 13.80
C THR A 65 -8.50 22.99 13.21
N THR A 66 -8.44 23.19 11.89
CA THR A 66 -7.43 24.08 11.27
C THR A 66 -8.01 25.44 10.81
N VAL A 67 -9.27 25.77 11.10
CA VAL A 67 -9.82 27.11 10.82
C VAL A 67 -9.94 27.92 12.12
N VAL A 68 -8.81 28.17 12.78
CA VAL A 68 -8.68 29.27 13.76
C VAL A 68 -7.25 29.83 13.70
N ASN A 69 -7.04 30.82 12.85
CA ASN A 69 -6.41 32.10 13.15
C ASN A 69 -6.35 32.96 11.88
#